data_AF-A0A2A5C4Y6-F1
#
_entry.id   AF-A0A2A5C4Y6-F1
#
_cell.length_a   1.000
_cell.length_b   1.000
_cell.length_c   1.000
_cell.angle_alpha   90.00
_cell.angle_beta   90.00
_cell.angle_gamma   90.00
#
_symmetry.space_group_name_H-M   'P 1'
#
loop_
_entity.id
_entity.type
_entity.pdbx_description
1 polymer ?
#
loop_
_entity_poly.entity_id
_entity_poly.type
_entity_poly.pdbx_seq_one_letter_code
_entity_poly.pdbx_strand_id
1 'polypeptide(L)' 'MDFIKQDQQFHYLAGMLEHAAKAGKPELISFYYSRMTESCVSCHSSYATHKFPAFSKAEKTPDHDH' A
#
# COMPACT_ATOMS: atom_id res chain seq x y z
N MET A 1 -6.67 -9.16 13.77
CA MET A 1 -5.40 -8.51 14.15
C MET A 1 -4.61 -7.96 12.96
N ASP A 2 -4.85 -8.42 11.72
CA ASP A 2 -4.09 -8.00 10.54
C ASP A 2 -4.30 -6.51 10.16
N PHE A 3 -5.54 -6.01 10.18
CA PHE A 3 -5.84 -4.57 9.93
C PHE A 3 -5.03 -3.61 10.83
N ILE A 4 -5.01 -3.84 12.14
CA ILE A 4 -4.27 -2.99 13.10
C ILE A 4 -2.77 -3.02 12.81
N LYS A 5 -2.24 -4.19 12.43
CA LYS A 5 -0.82 -4.33 12.05
C LYS A 5 -0.51 -3.53 10.78
N GLN A 6 -1.37 -3.59 9.77
CA GLN A 6 -1.20 -2.82 8.54
C GLN A 6 -1.31 -1.31 8.79
N ASP A 7 -2.23 -0.89 9.66
CA ASP A 7 -2.37 0.50 10.09
C ASP A 7 -1.11 1.01 10.82
N GLN A 8 -0.58 0.24 11.77
CA GLN A 8 0.68 0.58 12.46
C GLN A 8 1.86 0.68 11.48
N GLN A 9 1.95 -0.26 10.53
CA GLN A 9 3.00 -0.24 9.51
C GLN A 9 2.88 1.00 8.61
N PHE A 10 1.67 1.38 8.21
CA PHE A 10 1.43 2.58 7.43
C PHE A 10 1.93 3.84 8.16
N HIS A 11 1.58 4.00 9.44
CA HIS A 11 2.04 5.13 10.24
C HIS A 11 3.56 5.16 10.42
N TYR A 12 4.18 4.00 10.60
CA TYR A 12 5.65 3.90 10.65
C TYR A 12 6.29 4.39 9.35
N LEU A 13 5.78 3.95 8.19
CA LEU A 13 6.30 4.36 6.88
C LEU A 13 6.11 5.87 6.64
N ALA A 14 4.97 6.43 7.04
CA ALA A 14 4.70 7.85 6.96
C ALA A 14 5.67 8.68 7.83
N GLY A 15 5.95 8.23 9.05
CA GLY A 15 6.93 8.86 9.94
C GLY A 15 8.36 8.80 9.38
N MET A 16 8.74 7.66 8.79
CA MET A 16 10.05 7.53 8.14
C MET A 16 10.17 8.39 6.87
N LEU A 17 9.10 8.52 6.09
CA LEU A 17 9.03 9.42 4.94
C LEU A 17 9.23 10.87 5.37
N GLU A 18 8.52 11.32 6.41
CA GLU A 18 8.69 12.66 6.98
C GLU A 18 10.13 12.90 7.44
N HIS A 19 10.70 11.94 8.17
CA HIS A 19 12.08 12.03 8.65
C HIS A 19 13.08 12.10 7.48
N ALA A 20 12.93 11.26 6.45
CA ALA A 20 13.80 11.28 5.26
C ALA A 20 13.70 12.61 4.50
N ALA A 21 12.50 13.19 4.41
CA ALA A 21 12.27 14.49 3.80
C ALA A 21 12.98 15.60 4.58
N LYS A 22 12.82 15.64 5.91
CA LYS A 22 13.51 16.61 6.78
C LYS A 22 15.03 16.47 6.72
N ALA A 23 15.54 15.25 6.57
CA ALA A 23 16.97 14.98 6.46
C ALA A 23 17.55 15.21 5.05
N GLY A 24 16.74 15.59 4.05
CA GLY A 24 17.19 15.84 2.69
C GLY A 24 17.74 14.60 1.98
N LYS A 25 17.18 13.41 2.23
CA LYS A 25 17.66 12.13 1.68
C LYS A 25 16.73 11.62 0.57
N PRO A 26 16.90 12.08 -0.69
CA PRO A 26 15.93 11.82 -1.77
C PRO A 26 15.68 10.34 -2.08
N GLU A 27 16.72 9.51 -2.04
CA GLU A 27 16.57 8.06 -2.27
C GLU A 27 15.66 7.40 -1.22
N LEU A 28 15.79 7.81 0.05
CA LEU A 28 14.94 7.32 1.13
C LEU A 28 13.52 7.87 1.04
N ILE A 29 13.34 9.10 0.56
CA ILE A 29 12.01 9.66 0.29
C ILE A 29 11.28 8.78 -0.72
N SER A 30 11.89 8.50 -1.87
CA SER A 30 11.30 7.63 -2.90
C SER A 30 11.02 6.22 -2.38
N PHE A 31 11.95 5.65 -1.60
CA PHE A 31 11.76 4.35 -0.97
C PHE A 31 10.54 4.31 -0.04
N TYR A 32 10.48 5.21 0.96
CA TYR A 32 9.40 5.20 1.94
C TYR A 32 8.05 5.58 1.31
N TYR A 33 8.06 6.47 0.31
CA TYR A 33 6.86 6.78 -0.46
C TYR A 33 6.30 5.52 -1.17
N SER A 34 7.14 4.78 -1.91
CA SER A 34 6.72 3.54 -2.58
C SER A 34 6.13 2.54 -1.59
N ARG A 35 6.83 2.28 -0.48
CA ARG A 35 6.38 1.35 0.57
C ARG A 35 5.06 1.79 1.21
N MET A 36 4.89 3.08 1.44
CA MET A 36 3.65 3.62 1.99
C MET A 36 2.49 3.43 1.01
N THR A 37 2.70 3.68 -0.29
CA THR A 37 1.70 3.46 -1.34
C THR A 37 1.33 1.98 -1.48
N GLU A 38 2.30 1.06 -1.38
CA GLU A 38 2.04 -0.39 -1.34
C GLU A 38 1.11 -0.77 -0.18
N SER A 39 1.30 -0.15 1.00
CA SER A 39 0.43 -0.37 2.17
C SER A 39 -1.02 0.07 1.90
N CYS A 40 -1.22 1.19 1.19
CA CYS A 40 -2.56 1.63 0.78
C CYS A 40 -3.28 0.56 -0.05
N VAL A 41 -2.60 0.03 -1.08
CA VAL A 41 -3.17 -1.01 -1.96
C VAL A 41 -3.49 -2.28 -1.16
N SER A 42 -2.58 -2.70 -0.28
CA SER A 42 -2.76 -3.92 0.51
C SER A 42 -3.96 -3.82 1.46
N CYS A 43 -4.06 -2.74 2.23
CA CYS A 43 -5.18 -2.54 3.15
C CYS A 43 -6.51 -2.39 2.40
N HIS A 44 -6.55 -1.57 1.34
CA HIS A 44 -7.79 -1.35 0.58
C HIS A 44 -8.29 -2.61 -0.14
N SER A 45 -7.39 -3.46 -0.63
CA SER A 45 -7.75 -4.74 -1.26
C SER A 45 -8.36 -5.73 -0.26
N SER A 46 -7.99 -5.66 1.01
CA SER A 46 -8.49 -6.56 2.05
C SER A 46 -9.78 -6.05 2.72
N TYR A 47 -9.92 -4.74 2.90
CA TYR A 47 -10.93 -4.18 3.81
C TYR A 47 -11.85 -3.13 3.19
N ALA A 48 -11.51 -2.55 2.04
CA ALA A 48 -12.22 -1.42 1.46
C ALA A 48 -12.68 -1.63 0.01
N THR A 49 -12.77 -2.87 -0.47
CA THR A 49 -13.21 -3.20 -1.84
C THR A 49 -14.61 -2.69 -2.18
N HIS A 50 -15.50 -2.55 -1.19
CA HIS A 50 -16.81 -1.94 -1.37
C HIS A 50 -16.73 -0.46 -1.84
N LYS A 51 -15.70 0.26 -1.40
CA LYS A 51 -15.44 1.67 -1.76
C LYS A 51 -14.46 1.78 -2.93
N PHE A 52 -13.58 0.80 -3.08
CA PHE A 52 -12.61 0.69 -4.17
C PHE A 52 -12.81 -0.62 -4.95
N PRO A 53 -13.85 -0.72 -5.80
CA PRO A 53 -14.20 -1.96 -6.50
C PRO A 53 -13.08 -2.48 -7.43
N ALA A 54 -12.21 -1.60 -7.91
CA ALA A 54 -11.05 -1.98 -8.72
C ALA A 54 -10.04 -2.89 -7.99
N PHE A 55 -10.07 -2.92 -6.65
CA PHE A 55 -9.26 -3.85 -5.85
C PHE A 55 -9.99 -5.16 -5.51
N SER A 56 -11.27 -5.29 -5.89
CA SER A 56 -11.93 -6.60 -5.82
C SER A 56 -11.25 -7.54 -6.80
N LYS A 57 -11.00 -8.80 -6.40
CA LYS A 57 -10.51 -9.80 -7.34
C LYS A 57 -11.55 -9.92 -8.45
N ALA A 58 -11.22 -9.45 -9.64
CA ALA A 58 -11.97 -9.79 -10.84
C ALA A 58 -12.04 -11.33 -10.87
N GLU A 59 -13.25 -11.87 -11.02
CA GLU A 59 -13.39 -13.27 -11.38
C GLU A 59 -12.50 -13.51 -12.61
N LYS A 60 -11.57 -14.45 -12.49
CA LYS A 60 -10.73 -14.85 -13.61
C LYS A 60 -11.68 -15.31 -14.72
N THR A 61 -11.81 -14.54 -15.80
CA THR A 61 -12.28 -15.13 -17.05
C THR A 61 -11.21 -16.11 -17.49
N PRO A 62 -11.48 -17.43 -17.55
CA PRO A 62 -10.56 -18.34 -18.19
C PRO A 62 -10.62 -18.02 -19.68
N ASP A 63 -9.46 -17.78 -20.29
CA ASP A 63 -9.02 -18.48 -21.50
C ASP A 63 -8.05 -17.61 -22.32
N HIS A 64 -6.77 -17.95 -22.24
CA HIS A 64 -5.81 -17.71 -23.31
C HIS A 64 -5.26 -19.08 -23.66
N ASP A 65 -6.05 -19.83 -24.43
CA ASP A 65 -5.63 -21.07 -25.07
C ASP A 65 -4.55 -20.76 -26.12
N HIS A 66 -3.57 -21.67 -26.21
CA HIS A 66 -2.40 -21.62 -27.08
C HIS A 66 -2.65 -22.28 -28.43
#